data_AF-A0A355B225-F1
#
_entry.id   AF-A0A355B225-F1
#
_cell.length_a   1.000
_cell.length_b   1.000
_cell.length_c   1.000
_cell.angle_alpha   90.00
_cell.angle_beta   90.00
_cell.angle_gamma   90.00
#
_symmetry.space_group_name_H-M   'P 1'
#
loop_
_entity.id
_entity.type
_entity.pdbx_description
1 polymer ?
#
loop_
_entity_poly.entity_id
_entity_poly.type
_entity_poly.pdbx_seq_one_letter_code
_entity_poly.pdbx_strand_id
1 'polypeptide(L)'
;MKRMMITGIAGGALGALAFWYYQVTFQGGTIPAFIGAQIVSQGKYALPPAWVGWGVHLGVSISYTFLLVLILAAVFPRSFVLNRSVSLTAALALGWLTTLIAAPAIQITIALLAGKGFPAKLWPLNPAKGHTFWNHLLFFVLVWALDTGLALYMENRGRGNGRAVSVHNSGGEPSF
;
A
#
# COMPACT_ATOMS: atom_id res chain seq x y z
N MET A 1 0.31 16.76 0.38
CA MET A 1 -0.69 16.15 1.28
C MET A 1 -1.85 15.47 0.55
N LYS A 2 -2.63 16.14 -0.31
CA LYS A 2 -3.77 15.52 -1.02
C LYS A 2 -3.42 14.22 -1.78
N ARG A 3 -2.37 14.24 -2.63
CA ARG A 3 -1.90 13.03 -3.33
C ARG A 3 -1.59 11.89 -2.36
N MET A 4 -0.83 12.20 -1.31
CA MET A 4 -0.41 11.20 -0.32
C MET A 4 -1.60 10.55 0.38
N MET A 5 -2.64 11.32 0.73
CA MET A 5 -3.85 10.77 1.33
C MET A 5 -4.63 9.88 0.37
N ILE A 6 -4.77 10.30 -0.89
CA ILE A 6 -5.46 9.49 -1.91
C ILE A 6 -4.69 8.19 -2.14
N THR A 7 -3.38 8.26 -2.38
CA THR A 7 -2.54 7.06 -2.54
C THR A 7 -2.59 6.17 -1.30
N GLY A 8 -2.52 6.76 -0.09
CA GLY A 8 -2.55 6.01 1.17
C GLY A 8 -3.85 5.23 1.38
N ILE A 9 -5.00 5.88 1.19
CA ILE A 9 -6.31 5.26 1.44
C ILE A 9 -6.73 4.38 0.25
N ALA A 10 -6.78 4.97 -0.95
CA ALA A 10 -7.27 4.25 -2.14
C ALA A 10 -6.27 3.18 -2.59
N GLY A 11 -4.97 3.46 -2.54
CA GLY A 11 -3.94 2.46 -2.82
C GLY A 11 -3.98 1.31 -1.82
N GLY A 12 -4.19 1.61 -0.53
CA GLY A 12 -4.30 0.58 0.50
C GLY A 12 -5.51 -0.32 0.30
N ALA A 13 -6.67 0.27 0.02
CA ALA A 13 -7.91 -0.47 -0.24
C ALA A 13 -7.82 -1.31 -1.53
N LEU A 14 -7.39 -0.71 -2.65
CA LEU A 14 -7.25 -1.42 -3.92
C LEU A 14 -6.19 -2.52 -3.83
N GLY A 15 -5.06 -2.23 -3.18
CA GLY A 15 -4.01 -3.21 -2.91
C GLY A 15 -4.52 -4.37 -2.07
N ALA A 16 -5.28 -4.09 -1.00
CA ALA A 16 -5.86 -5.13 -0.14
C ALA A 16 -6.78 -6.08 -0.94
N LEU A 17 -7.63 -5.52 -1.80
CA LEU A 17 -8.54 -6.26 -2.66
C LEU A 17 -7.78 -7.09 -3.71
N ALA A 18 -6.80 -6.50 -4.40
CA ALA A 18 -5.98 -7.20 -5.38
C ALA A 18 -5.19 -8.34 -4.74
N PHE A 19 -4.62 -8.10 -3.56
CA PHE A 19 -3.89 -9.10 -2.79
C PHE A 19 -4.80 -10.27 -2.44
N TRP A 20 -5.99 -9.98 -1.90
CA TRP A 20 -6.96 -11.01 -1.55
C TRP A 20 -7.43 -11.80 -2.79
N TYR A 21 -7.75 -11.12 -3.88
CA TYR A 21 -8.19 -11.74 -5.13
C TYR A 21 -7.13 -12.71 -5.69
N TYR A 22 -5.85 -12.32 -5.64
CA TYR A 22 -4.75 -13.20 -6.02
C TYR A 22 -4.70 -14.47 -5.15
N GLN A 23 -4.92 -14.36 -3.84
CA GLN A 23 -4.94 -15.54 -2.96
C GLN A 23 -6.10 -16.49 -3.26
N VAL A 24 -7.30 -15.93 -3.47
CA VAL A 24 -8.48 -16.72 -3.84
C VAL A 24 -8.22 -17.48 -5.14
N THR A 25 -7.57 -16.84 -6.10
CA THR A 25 -7.32 -17.42 -7.43
C THR A 25 -6.22 -18.47 -7.42
N PHE A 26 -5.15 -18.28 -6.63
CA PHE A 26 -3.92 -19.07 -6.78
C PHE A 26 -3.47 -19.87 -5.54
N GLN A 27 -4.08 -19.65 -4.36
CA GLN A 27 -3.56 -20.21 -3.09
C GLN A 27 -4.57 -21.05 -2.30
N GLY A 28 -5.85 -21.10 -2.69
CA GLY A 28 -6.90 -21.90 -2.05
C GLY A 28 -7.32 -21.45 -0.64
N GLY A 29 -6.58 -20.54 -0.01
CA GLY A 29 -6.89 -19.92 1.28
C GLY A 29 -6.36 -18.48 1.33
N THR A 30 -6.93 -17.67 2.21
CA THR A 30 -6.60 -16.23 2.29
C THR A 30 -6.06 -15.86 3.66
N ILE A 31 -5.09 -14.92 3.69
CA ILE A 31 -4.52 -14.40 4.93
C ILE A 31 -5.59 -13.77 5.83
N PRO A 32 -6.56 -12.97 5.32
CA PRO A 32 -7.66 -12.46 6.14
C PRO A 32 -8.42 -13.57 6.86
N ALA A 33 -8.80 -14.64 6.15
CA ALA A 33 -9.52 -15.76 6.76
C ALA A 33 -8.70 -16.46 7.85
N PHE A 34 -7.41 -16.72 7.58
CA PHE A 34 -6.50 -17.34 8.54
C PHE A 34 -6.31 -16.47 9.79
N ILE A 35 -5.93 -15.20 9.63
CA ILE A 35 -5.68 -14.28 10.74
C ILE A 35 -6.93 -14.10 11.60
N GLY A 36 -8.07 -13.87 10.95
CA GLY A 36 -9.35 -13.69 11.63
C GLY A 36 -9.73 -14.89 12.49
N ALA A 37 -9.61 -16.10 11.93
CA ALA A 37 -9.89 -17.35 12.65
C ALA A 37 -8.96 -17.52 13.86
N GLN A 38 -7.67 -17.25 13.68
CA GLN A 38 -6.68 -17.35 14.75
C GLN A 38 -6.93 -16.33 15.87
N ILE A 39 -7.16 -15.05 15.55
CA ILE A 39 -7.41 -14.03 16.57
C ILE A 39 -8.67 -14.34 17.37
N VAL A 40 -9.77 -14.66 16.70
CA VAL A 40 -11.05 -14.95 17.37
C VAL A 40 -10.98 -16.20 18.23
N SER A 41 -10.41 -17.29 17.70
CA SER A 41 -10.25 -18.54 18.45
C SER A 41 -9.34 -18.38 19.65
N GLN A 42 -8.19 -17.71 19.48
CA GLN A 42 -7.20 -17.56 20.55
C GLN A 42 -7.60 -16.53 21.61
N GLY A 43 -8.28 -15.45 21.21
CA GLY A 43 -8.79 -14.41 22.12
C GLY A 43 -10.16 -14.72 22.71
N LYS A 44 -10.83 -15.79 22.24
CA LYS A 44 -12.19 -16.21 22.65
C LYS A 44 -13.23 -15.10 22.45
N TYR A 45 -13.14 -14.36 21.35
CA TYR A 45 -14.05 -13.25 21.06
C TYR A 45 -15.38 -13.73 20.47
N ALA A 46 -16.48 -13.06 20.82
CA ALA A 46 -17.79 -13.25 20.20
C ALA A 46 -17.95 -12.37 18.95
N LEU A 47 -16.99 -12.45 18.03
CA LEU A 47 -16.97 -11.67 16.78
C LEU A 47 -16.82 -12.59 15.56
N PRO A 48 -17.43 -12.24 14.41
CA PRO A 48 -17.21 -12.99 13.17
C PRO A 48 -15.72 -12.95 12.74
N PRO A 49 -15.04 -14.11 12.55
CA PRO A 49 -13.63 -14.14 12.15
C PRO A 49 -13.32 -13.37 10.87
N ALA A 50 -14.23 -13.41 9.89
CA ALA A 50 -14.06 -12.72 8.62
C ALA A 50 -13.90 -11.20 8.80
N TRP A 51 -14.66 -10.60 9.72
CA TRP A 51 -14.63 -9.15 9.97
C TRP A 51 -13.31 -8.74 10.63
N VAL A 52 -12.86 -9.51 11.61
CA VAL A 52 -11.56 -9.31 12.28
C VAL A 52 -10.43 -9.45 11.28
N GLY A 53 -10.45 -10.51 10.47
CA GLY A 53 -9.45 -10.78 9.45
C GLY A 53 -9.33 -9.67 8.41
N TRP A 54 -10.46 -9.21 7.87
CA TRP A 54 -10.48 -8.11 6.91
C TRP A 54 -10.08 -6.77 7.52
N GLY A 55 -10.50 -6.49 8.75
CA GLY A 55 -10.08 -5.28 9.48
C GLY A 55 -8.56 -5.20 9.62
N VAL A 56 -7.93 -6.31 10.01
CA VAL A 56 -6.47 -6.41 10.11
C VAL A 56 -5.81 -6.27 8.74
N HIS A 57 -6.29 -7.02 7.73
CA HIS A 57 -5.71 -6.98 6.39
C HIS A 57 -5.77 -5.60 5.75
N LEU A 58 -6.91 -4.92 5.87
CA LEU A 58 -7.09 -3.55 5.38
C LEU A 58 -6.20 -2.58 6.16
N GLY A 59 -6.13 -2.72 7.48
CA GLY A 59 -5.25 -1.89 8.33
C GLY A 59 -3.78 -1.98 7.91
N VAL A 60 -3.24 -3.19 7.81
CA VAL A 60 -1.85 -3.43 7.37
C VAL A 60 -1.63 -2.90 5.96
N SER A 61 -2.56 -3.15 5.04
CA SER A 61 -2.48 -2.66 3.66
C SER A 61 -2.36 -1.14 3.63
N ILE A 62 -3.27 -0.43 4.32
CA ILE A 62 -3.25 1.04 4.42
C ILE A 62 -1.93 1.53 5.03
N SER A 63 -1.46 0.92 6.13
CA SER A 63 -0.18 1.27 6.77
C SER A 63 1.01 1.11 5.82
N TYR A 64 1.08 0.02 5.05
CA TYR A 64 2.14 -0.21 4.07
C TYR A 64 2.13 0.81 2.93
N THR A 65 0.95 1.19 2.45
CA THR A 65 0.83 2.28 1.47
C THR A 65 1.31 3.61 2.01
N PHE A 66 0.93 3.97 3.25
CA PHE A 66 1.43 5.19 3.86
C PHE A 66 2.94 5.15 4.06
N LEU A 67 3.50 4.02 4.48
CA LEU A 67 4.94 3.85 4.62
C LEU A 67 5.67 4.09 3.30
N LEU A 68 5.21 3.45 2.21
CA LEU A 68 5.78 3.67 0.88
C LEU A 68 5.73 5.16 0.53
N VAL A 69 4.55 5.79 0.60
CA VAL A 69 4.36 7.20 0.22
C VAL A 69 5.20 8.15 1.07
N LEU A 70 5.39 7.87 2.36
CA LEU A 70 6.26 8.64 3.24
C LEU A 70 7.73 8.51 2.85
N ILE A 71 8.20 7.29 2.56
CA ILE A 71 9.54 7.06 2.01
C ILE A 71 9.69 7.85 0.70
N LEU A 72 8.69 7.80 -0.17
CA LEU A 72 8.73 8.51 -1.44
C LEU A 72 8.84 10.03 -1.26
N ALA A 73 8.11 10.58 -0.29
CA ALA A 73 8.09 12.01 0.00
C ALA A 73 9.38 12.51 0.68
N ALA A 74 9.99 11.70 1.54
CA ALA A 74 11.15 12.09 2.34
C ALA A 74 12.48 11.94 1.59
N VAL A 75 12.60 10.94 0.70
CA VAL A 75 13.90 10.52 0.18
C VAL A 75 14.18 11.03 -1.24
N PHE A 76 13.15 11.33 -2.04
CA PHE A 76 13.37 11.53 -3.47
C PHE A 76 13.45 12.98 -3.95
N PRO A 77 14.41 13.29 -4.84
CA PRO A 77 14.62 14.63 -5.38
C PRO A 77 13.45 15.12 -6.25
N ARG A 78 13.45 16.43 -6.53
CA ARG A 78 12.42 17.12 -7.33
C ARG A 78 12.34 16.69 -8.80
N SER A 79 13.31 15.93 -9.31
CA SER A 79 13.32 15.46 -10.71
C SER A 79 12.29 14.36 -10.93
N PHE A 80 11.37 14.57 -11.87
CA PHE A 80 10.23 13.68 -12.10
C PHE A 80 10.63 12.25 -12.52
N VAL A 81 11.48 12.10 -13.54
CA VAL A 81 11.85 10.79 -14.11
C VAL A 81 12.67 9.95 -13.13
N LEU A 82 13.71 10.55 -12.52
CA LEU A 82 14.55 9.86 -11.55
C LEU A 82 13.73 9.42 -10.32
N ASN A 83 12.76 10.23 -9.90
CA ASN A 83 11.87 9.91 -8.79
C ASN A 83 10.97 8.69 -9.11
N ARG A 84 10.53 8.49 -10.36
CA ARG A 84 9.68 7.34 -10.72
C ARG A 84 10.44 6.02 -10.74
N SER A 85 11.64 5.99 -11.34
CA SER A 85 12.45 4.77 -11.36
C SER A 85 12.89 4.36 -9.96
N VAL A 86 13.33 5.31 -9.14
CA VAL A 86 13.76 5.01 -7.78
C VAL A 86 12.58 4.65 -6.88
N SER A 87 11.41 5.27 -7.06
CA SER A 87 10.19 4.87 -6.33
C SER A 87 9.70 3.47 -6.70
N LEU A 88 9.90 3.02 -7.95
CA LEU A 88 9.63 1.63 -8.32
C LEU A 88 10.58 0.69 -7.58
N THR A 89 11.87 0.99 -7.55
CA THR A 89 12.86 0.21 -6.78
C THR A 89 12.48 0.14 -5.29
N ALA A 90 12.05 1.26 -4.70
CA ALA A 90 11.58 1.30 -3.32
C ALA A 90 10.32 0.43 -3.11
N ALA A 91 9.37 0.46 -4.04
CA ALA A 91 8.18 -0.39 -4.00
C ALA A 91 8.54 -1.88 -4.08
N LEU A 92 9.45 -2.26 -4.99
CA LEU A 92 9.93 -3.64 -5.12
C LEU A 92 10.68 -4.10 -3.86
N ALA A 93 11.55 -3.25 -3.31
CA ALA A 93 12.28 -3.53 -2.08
C ALA A 93 11.33 -3.72 -0.89
N LEU A 94 10.30 -2.89 -0.75
CA LEU A 94 9.27 -3.07 0.27
C LEU A 94 8.47 -4.36 0.05
N GLY A 95 8.09 -4.70 -1.18
CA GLY A 95 7.42 -5.97 -1.47
C GLY A 95 8.26 -7.17 -1.08
N TRP A 96 9.57 -7.13 -1.33
CA TRP A 96 10.50 -8.16 -0.90
C TRP A 96 10.64 -8.24 0.63
N LEU A 97 10.90 -7.11 1.30
CA LEU A 97 11.09 -7.04 2.75
C LEU A 97 9.83 -7.47 3.51
N THR A 98 8.66 -6.99 3.10
CA THR A 98 7.37 -7.36 3.71
C THR A 98 7.06 -8.84 3.50
N THR A 99 7.40 -9.42 2.35
CA THR A 99 7.32 -10.87 2.15
C THR A 99 8.19 -11.61 3.16
N LEU A 100 9.47 -11.22 3.29
CA LEU A 100 10.45 -11.86 4.16
C LEU A 100 9.95 -11.95 5.60
N ILE A 101 9.36 -10.87 6.12
CA ILE A 101 8.87 -10.77 7.50
C ILE A 101 7.39 -11.15 7.66
N ALA A 102 6.70 -11.58 6.60
CA ALA A 102 5.25 -11.79 6.64
C ALA A 102 4.84 -12.79 7.73
N ALA A 103 5.50 -13.95 7.81
CA ALA A 103 5.19 -14.96 8.81
C ALA A 103 5.36 -14.45 10.26
N PRO A 104 6.53 -13.93 10.68
CA PRO A 104 6.68 -13.41 12.04
C PRO A 104 5.77 -12.21 12.33
N ALA A 105 5.53 -11.32 11.36
CA ALA A 105 4.62 -10.18 11.53
C ALA A 105 3.17 -10.63 11.76
N ILE A 106 2.72 -11.64 11.03
CA ILE A 106 1.39 -12.25 11.21
C ILE A 106 1.26 -12.87 12.60
N GLN A 107 2.27 -13.62 13.07
CA GLN A 107 2.25 -14.22 14.39
C GLN A 107 2.17 -13.16 15.51
N ILE A 108 2.97 -12.10 15.42
CA ILE A 108 2.94 -10.98 16.37
C ILE A 108 1.55 -10.34 16.37
N THR A 109 0.99 -10.08 15.18
CA THR A 109 -0.34 -9.47 15.04
C THR A 109 -1.42 -10.33 15.67
N ILE A 110 -1.41 -11.64 15.41
CA ILE A 110 -2.34 -12.59 16.03
C ILE A 110 -2.20 -12.58 17.56
N ALA A 111 -0.97 -12.68 18.08
CA ALA A 111 -0.75 -12.79 19.52
C ALA A 111 -1.14 -11.52 20.27
N LEU A 112 -0.79 -10.33 19.74
CA LEU A 112 -1.16 -9.05 20.33
C LEU A 112 -2.68 -8.85 20.30
N LEU A 113 -3.31 -9.06 19.14
CA LEU A 113 -4.75 -8.83 18.99
C LEU A 113 -5.60 -9.91 19.67
N ALA A 114 -5.04 -11.08 19.99
CA ALA A 114 -5.68 -12.10 20.83
C ALA A 114 -5.42 -11.91 22.33
N GLY A 115 -4.70 -10.85 22.74
CA GLY A 115 -4.42 -10.57 24.15
C GLY A 115 -3.37 -11.48 24.80
N LYS A 116 -2.52 -12.17 24.01
CA LYS A 116 -1.48 -13.08 24.50
C LYS A 116 -0.13 -12.41 24.74
N GLY A 117 0.01 -11.14 24.39
CA GLY A 117 1.28 -10.41 24.45
C GLY A 117 2.25 -10.77 23.32
N PHE A 118 3.50 -10.31 23.43
CA PHE A 118 4.50 -10.52 22.39
C PHE A 118 5.05 -11.96 22.43
N PRO A 119 5.13 -12.69 21.29
CA PRO A 119 5.65 -14.06 21.30
C PRO A 119 7.12 -14.14 21.68
N ALA A 120 7.48 -15.07 22.58
CA ALA A 120 8.88 -15.30 22.96
C ALA A 120 9.73 -15.90 21.82
N LYS A 121 9.09 -16.63 20.89
CA LYS A 121 9.73 -17.20 19.69
C LYS A 121 8.89 -16.88 18.47
N LEU A 122 9.56 -16.34 17.46
CA LEU A 122 8.94 -15.99 16.19
C LEU A 122 8.98 -17.15 15.19
N TRP A 123 7.97 -17.22 14.32
CA TRP A 123 7.98 -18.03 13.13
C TRP A 123 9.17 -17.64 12.24
N PRO A 124 9.75 -18.60 11.51
CA PRO A 124 10.88 -18.32 10.65
C PRO A 124 10.51 -17.29 9.58
N LEU A 125 11.54 -16.59 9.08
CA LEU A 125 11.38 -15.71 7.91
C LEU A 125 10.84 -16.51 6.72
N ASN A 126 9.97 -15.88 5.96
CA ASN A 126 9.45 -16.47 4.74
C ASN A 126 10.54 -16.40 3.66
N PRO A 127 10.94 -17.52 3.04
CA PRO A 127 11.77 -17.46 1.85
C PRO A 127 10.99 -16.65 0.80
N ALA A 128 11.47 -15.46 0.46
CA ALA A 128 10.77 -14.50 -0.39
C ALA A 128 10.66 -14.97 -1.86
N LYS A 129 9.88 -16.04 -2.07
CA LYS A 129 9.66 -16.74 -3.34
C LYS A 129 8.21 -17.24 -3.43
N GLY A 130 7.81 -17.68 -4.62
CA GLY A 130 6.49 -18.26 -4.86
C GLY A 130 5.35 -17.26 -4.75
N HIS A 131 4.14 -17.76 -4.53
CA HIS A 131 2.92 -16.95 -4.61
C HIS A 131 2.87 -15.81 -3.59
N THR A 132 3.38 -15.99 -2.37
CA THR A 132 3.39 -14.92 -1.35
C THR A 132 4.27 -13.75 -1.78
N PHE A 133 5.43 -14.04 -2.39
CA PHE A 133 6.32 -13.00 -2.91
C PHE A 133 5.67 -12.21 -4.05
N TRP A 134 5.12 -12.93 -5.04
CA TRP A 134 4.42 -12.29 -6.16
C TRP A 134 3.25 -11.44 -5.70
N ASN A 135 2.54 -11.87 -4.66
CA ASN A 135 1.40 -11.12 -4.15
C ASN A 135 1.80 -9.79 -3.49
N HIS A 136 2.90 -9.77 -2.73
CA HIS A 136 3.43 -8.52 -2.16
C HIS A 136 4.01 -7.62 -3.24
N LEU A 137 4.74 -8.16 -4.22
CA LEU A 137 5.23 -7.36 -5.35
C LEU A 137 4.08 -6.71 -6.10
N LEU A 138 3.03 -7.47 -6.42
CA LEU A 138 1.83 -6.96 -7.09
C LEU A 138 1.19 -5.83 -6.27
N PHE A 139 1.02 -6.02 -4.96
CA PHE A 139 0.50 -5.00 -4.06
C PHE A 139 1.29 -3.69 -4.18
N PHE A 140 2.61 -3.72 -3.99
CA PHE A 140 3.42 -2.50 -3.98
C PHE A 140 3.55 -1.87 -5.36
N VAL A 141 3.58 -2.66 -6.44
CA VAL A 141 3.59 -2.16 -7.81
C VAL A 141 2.27 -1.46 -8.15
N LEU A 142 1.12 -2.01 -7.75
CA LEU A 142 -0.18 -1.36 -7.95
C LEU A 142 -0.26 -0.02 -7.22
N VAL A 143 0.22 0.04 -5.99
CA VAL A 143 0.27 1.28 -5.21
C VAL A 143 1.17 2.31 -5.87
N TRP A 144 2.37 1.90 -6.30
CA TRP A 144 3.31 2.75 -7.02
C TRP A 144 2.71 3.28 -8.33
N ALA A 145 2.00 2.43 -9.08
CA ALA A 145 1.34 2.81 -10.33
C ALA A 145 0.25 3.85 -10.08
N LEU A 146 -0.55 3.69 -9.01
CA LEU A 146 -1.56 4.65 -8.60
C LEU A 146 -0.93 6.01 -8.23
N ASP A 147 0.11 6.03 -7.40
CA ASP A 147 0.80 7.28 -7.03
C ASP A 147 1.36 7.99 -8.28
N THR A 148 1.96 7.21 -9.17
CA THR A 148 2.55 7.70 -10.41
C THR A 148 1.50 8.27 -11.36
N GLY A 149 0.38 7.57 -11.56
CA GLY A 149 -0.75 8.06 -12.35
C GLY A 149 -1.35 9.35 -11.78
N LEU A 150 -1.50 9.43 -10.45
CA LEU A 150 -1.96 10.64 -9.76
C LEU A 150 -0.97 11.80 -9.92
N ALA A 151 0.33 11.54 -9.83
CA ALA A 151 1.36 12.56 -10.04
C ALA A 151 1.30 13.12 -11.47
N LEU A 152 1.21 12.26 -12.48
CA LEU A 152 1.06 12.66 -13.89
C LEU A 152 -0.23 13.47 -14.13
N TYR A 153 -1.35 13.01 -13.58
CA TYR A 153 -2.63 13.71 -13.71
C TYR A 153 -2.58 15.12 -13.10
N MET A 154 -1.99 15.25 -11.90
CA MET A 154 -1.87 16.54 -11.22
C MET A 154 -0.91 17.50 -11.95
N GLU A 155 0.21 17.01 -12.49
CA GLU A 155 1.14 17.81 -13.30
C GLU A 155 0.47 18.34 -14.57
N ASN A 156 -0.25 17.49 -15.30
CA ASN A 156 -0.97 17.89 -16.51
C ASN A 156 -2.07 18.92 -16.23
N ARG A 157 -2.81 18.77 -15.13
CA ARG A 157 -3.82 19.75 -14.71
C ARG A 157 -3.20 21.10 -14.34
N GLY A 158 -2.04 21.09 -13.68
CA GLY A 158 -1.29 22.31 -13.36
C GLY A 158 -0.82 23.06 -14.61
N ARG A 159 -0.31 22.33 -15.62
CA ARG A 159 0.08 22.90 -16.92
C ARG A 159 -1.11 23.45 -17.70
N GLY A 160 -2.25 22.76 -17.69
CA GLY A 160 -3.49 23.20 -18.34
C GLY A 160 -4.03 24.53 -17.78
N ASN A 161 -4.04 24.67 -16.45
CA ASN A 161 -4.43 25.93 -15.80
C ASN A 161 -3.40 27.06 -16.04
N GLY A 162 -2.10 26.76 -16.06
CA GLY A 162 -1.06 27.76 -16.33
C GLY A 162 -1.15 28.37 -17.73
N ARG A 163 -1.50 27.56 -18.75
CA ARG A 163 -1.78 28.05 -20.11
C ARG A 163 -3.07 28.86 -20.20
N ALA A 164 -4.12 28.48 -19.49
CA ALA A 164 -5.38 29.24 -19.50
C ALA A 164 -5.21 30.64 -18.89
N VAL A 165 -4.39 30.77 -17.83
CA VAL A 165 -4.10 32.06 -17.19
C VAL A 165 -3.20 32.94 -18.06
N SER A 166 -2.22 32.37 -18.78
CA SER A 166 -1.34 33.18 -19.65
C SER A 166 -2.07 33.76 -20.86
N VAL A 167 -3.05 33.05 -21.42
CA VAL A 167 -3.85 33.51 -22.57
C VAL A 167 -4.80 34.64 -22.18
N HIS A 168 -5.27 34.67 -20.92
CA HIS A 168 -6.18 35.72 -20.48
C HIS A 168 -5.48 37.06 -20.17
N ASN A 169 -4.17 37.03 -19.92
CA ASN A 169 -3.38 38.20 -19.53
C ASN A 169 -2.64 38.88 -20.70
N SER A 170 -2.80 38.38 -21.93
CA SER A 170 -2.23 38.99 -23.15
C SER A 170 -3.24 39.83 -23.94
N GLY A 171 -4.40 40.13 -23.37
CA GLY A 171 -5.35 41.12 -23.91
C GLY A 171 -4.84 42.53 -23.66
N GLY A 172 -3.79 42.94 -24.38
CA GLY A 172 -3.30 44.32 -24.39
C GLY A 172 -4.41 45.27 -24.83
N GLU A 173 -4.58 46.35 -24.07
CA GLU A 173 -5.44 47.47 -24.45
C GLU A 173 -4.97 48.05 -25.79
N PRO A 174 -5.89 48.33 -26.73
CA PRO A 174 -5.55 49.11 -27.91
C PRO A 174 -5.32 50.55 -27.46
N SER A 175 -4.08 51.02 -27.56
CA SER A 175 -3.74 52.44 -27.49
C SER A 175 -4.39 53.15 -28.69
N PHE A 176 -5.42 53.97 -28.43
CA PHE A 176 -5.90 55.02 -29.33
C PHE A 176 -5.14 56.32 -29.08
#